data_AF-A0A935ZCM5-F1
#
_entry.id   AF-A0A935ZCM5-F1
#
_cell.length_a   1.000
_cell.length_b   1.000
_cell.length_c   1.000
_cell.angle_alpha   90.00
_cell.angle_beta   90.00
_cell.angle_gamma   90.00
#
_symmetry.space_group_name_H-M   'P 1'
#
loop_
_entity.id
_entity.type
_entity.pdbx_description
1 polymer ?
#
loop_
_entity_poly.entity_id
_entity_poly.type
_entity_poly.pdbx_seq_one_letter_code
_entity_poly.pdbx_strand_id
1 'polypeptide(L)'
;MLVRILGIQDDPTAIFLALVCGGLFTYFACSGLAYLVFFRWGAARFHPNEVGDPAQDRRARRWGTASIVGNAALAVPFHWLLSHGAGQLYWDVDEHGWGWLFASIALYLVVTETLVYWVHRALHGDLLYRTLHRHHHGFRVSNPWVSTAFHPLDSFAQALPHHLCAFLFPLHALVYLTMLAFVTMLAVSIHDRISWARCKLINYTGHHTLHHWYYHCNFGQFTTIWDRLAGTYRDPERYDATIPAGVLVRGQDCRERHGRAGASSAPPNDSSRRSAVLATAASSNSAINATRPSASSGSTSARSRRGSVVPMSMPARPPNRPPNATPTSAPIQGDTPDSRMNANGNIVSRPPSTAMPRPPHSAPSRARVCDTGSLPSISRR
;
A
#
# COMPACT_ATOMS: atom_id res chain seq x y z
N MET A 1 19.91 -22.34 -11.01
CA MET A 1 19.43 -22.43 -9.60
C MET A 1 18.14 -23.22 -9.46
N LEU A 2 17.02 -22.77 -10.06
CA LEU A 2 15.73 -23.49 -9.98
C LEU A 2 15.82 -24.90 -10.58
N VAL A 3 16.60 -25.07 -11.64
CA VAL A 3 16.87 -26.38 -12.26
C VAL A 3 17.58 -27.35 -11.32
N ARG A 4 18.53 -26.87 -10.53
CA ARG A 4 19.24 -27.72 -9.56
C ARG A 4 18.35 -28.15 -8.39
N ILE A 5 17.38 -27.32 -7.98
CA ILE A 5 16.49 -27.59 -6.84
C ILE A 5 15.24 -28.37 -7.27
N LEU A 6 14.65 -28.01 -8.42
CA LEU A 6 13.35 -28.49 -8.87
C LEU A 6 13.43 -29.42 -10.08
N GLY A 7 14.62 -29.63 -10.66
CA GLY A 7 14.78 -30.46 -11.87
C GLY A 7 14.12 -29.86 -13.12
N ILE A 8 13.82 -28.56 -13.10
CA ILE A 8 13.16 -27.84 -14.20
C ILE A 8 14.16 -27.63 -15.36
N GLN A 9 13.72 -27.34 -16.58
CA GLN A 9 14.61 -26.99 -17.69
C GLN A 9 15.16 -25.55 -17.52
N ASP A 10 16.40 -25.30 -17.96
CA ASP A 10 17.08 -24.00 -17.86
C ASP A 10 16.65 -23.04 -19.00
N ASP A 11 15.38 -23.07 -19.38
CA ASP A 11 14.83 -22.18 -20.41
C ASP A 11 14.01 -21.02 -19.79
N PRO A 12 13.94 -19.85 -20.47
CA PRO A 12 13.23 -18.68 -19.96
C PRO A 12 11.76 -18.94 -19.60
N THR A 13 11.08 -19.84 -20.31
CA THR A 13 9.66 -20.15 -20.09
C THR A 13 9.50 -20.90 -18.78
N ALA A 14 10.31 -21.93 -18.55
CA ALA A 14 10.24 -22.71 -17.33
C ALA A 14 10.64 -21.88 -16.09
N ILE A 15 11.62 -20.99 -16.21
CA ILE A 15 11.96 -19.99 -15.18
C ILE A 15 10.77 -19.08 -14.90
N PHE A 16 10.15 -18.52 -15.94
CA PHE A 16 8.97 -17.66 -15.80
C PHE A 16 7.83 -18.38 -15.07
N LEU A 17 7.49 -19.60 -15.49
CA LEU A 17 6.43 -20.39 -14.88
C LEU A 17 6.74 -20.71 -13.41
N ALA A 18 7.99 -21.07 -13.09
CA ALA A 18 8.40 -21.32 -11.71
C ALA A 18 8.26 -20.07 -10.83
N LEU A 19 8.68 -18.90 -11.32
CA LEU A 19 8.54 -17.62 -10.61
C LEU A 19 7.08 -17.23 -10.41
N VAL A 20 6.24 -17.39 -11.45
CA VAL A 20 4.80 -17.09 -11.36
C VAL A 20 4.11 -18.04 -10.38
N CYS A 21 4.30 -19.36 -10.53
CA CYS A 21 3.67 -20.34 -9.67
C CYS A 21 4.11 -20.19 -8.22
N GLY A 22 5.42 -20.05 -7.97
CA GLY A 22 5.96 -19.84 -6.62
C GLY A 22 5.50 -18.52 -6.01
N GLY A 23 5.51 -17.44 -6.78
CA GLY A 23 5.07 -16.12 -6.34
C GLY A 23 3.57 -16.08 -6.02
N LEU A 24 2.73 -16.63 -6.90
CA LEU A 24 1.28 -16.71 -6.67
C LEU A 24 0.96 -17.63 -5.48
N PHE A 25 1.61 -18.79 -5.38
CA PHE A 25 1.45 -19.68 -4.24
C PHE A 25 1.78 -18.95 -2.94
N THR A 26 2.96 -18.33 -2.85
CA THR A 26 3.41 -17.61 -1.65
C THR A 26 2.45 -16.47 -1.31
N TYR A 27 2.05 -15.67 -2.30
CA TYR A 27 1.14 -14.55 -2.11
C TYR A 27 -0.23 -15.00 -1.58
N PHE A 28 -0.87 -15.98 -2.24
CA PHE A 28 -2.19 -16.45 -1.85
C PHE A 28 -2.15 -17.24 -0.54
N ALA A 29 -1.09 -18.00 -0.27
CA ALA A 29 -0.91 -18.71 0.99
C ALA A 29 -0.70 -17.72 2.14
N CYS A 30 0.28 -16.83 2.06
CA CYS A 30 0.61 -15.91 3.15
C CYS A 30 -0.48 -14.85 3.34
N SER A 31 -0.92 -14.18 2.28
CA SER A 31 -1.95 -13.13 2.39
C SER A 31 -3.31 -13.72 2.72
N GLY A 32 -3.66 -14.87 2.13
CA GLY A 32 -4.92 -15.56 2.41
C GLY A 32 -4.99 -16.07 3.84
N LEU A 33 -3.93 -16.71 4.33
CA LEU A 33 -3.87 -17.16 5.73
C LEU A 33 -3.93 -15.98 6.70
N ALA A 34 -3.12 -14.92 6.49
CA ALA A 34 -3.17 -13.73 7.34
C ALA A 34 -4.56 -13.09 7.33
N TYR A 35 -5.20 -12.97 6.16
CA TYR A 35 -6.55 -12.42 6.08
C TYR A 35 -7.59 -13.31 6.78
N LEU A 36 -7.52 -14.64 6.64
CA LEU A 36 -8.42 -15.56 7.34
C LEU A 36 -8.24 -15.47 8.86
N VAL A 37 -7.00 -15.48 9.34
CA VAL A 37 -6.71 -15.47 10.78
C VAL A 37 -7.08 -14.12 11.39
N PHE A 38 -6.73 -13.00 10.76
CA PHE A 38 -6.82 -11.68 11.39
C PHE A 38 -8.08 -10.89 11.02
N PHE A 39 -8.53 -10.99 9.77
CA PHE A 39 -9.66 -10.22 9.25
C PHE A 39 -10.97 -11.03 9.21
N ARG A 40 -10.93 -12.35 9.46
CA ARG A 40 -12.12 -13.20 9.56
C ARG A 40 -12.28 -13.82 10.94
N TRP A 41 -11.42 -14.76 11.31
CA TRP A 41 -11.55 -15.49 12.58
C TRP A 41 -11.23 -14.62 13.79
N GLY A 42 -10.21 -13.77 13.68
CA GLY A 42 -9.77 -12.85 14.72
C GLY A 42 -10.32 -11.43 14.59
N ALA A 43 -11.28 -11.18 13.68
CA ALA A 43 -11.74 -9.82 13.35
C ALA A 43 -12.20 -9.03 14.60
N ALA A 44 -12.96 -9.66 15.49
CA ALA A 44 -13.42 -9.02 16.73
C ALA A 44 -12.26 -8.59 17.66
N ARG A 45 -11.12 -9.29 17.61
CA ARG A 45 -9.93 -8.99 18.42
C ARG A 45 -9.03 -7.95 17.75
N PHE A 46 -8.75 -8.13 16.47
CA PHE A 46 -7.72 -7.35 15.77
C PHE A 46 -8.29 -6.14 15.02
N HIS A 47 -9.53 -6.22 14.55
CA HIS A 47 -10.19 -5.20 13.72
C HIS A 47 -11.69 -5.04 14.05
N PRO A 48 -12.07 -4.74 15.31
CA PRO A 48 -13.47 -4.78 15.78
C PRO A 48 -14.42 -3.81 15.06
N ASN A 49 -13.88 -2.71 14.54
CA ASN A 49 -14.66 -1.64 13.90
C ASN A 49 -14.52 -1.65 12.35
N GLU A 50 -13.86 -2.66 11.78
CA GLU A 50 -13.64 -2.71 10.35
C GLU A 50 -14.80 -3.38 9.64
N VAL A 51 -15.39 -2.64 8.70
CA VAL A 51 -16.35 -3.18 7.74
C VAL A 51 -15.56 -3.58 6.51
N GLY A 52 -15.44 -4.88 6.26
CA GLY A 52 -14.71 -5.38 5.09
C GLY A 52 -15.26 -4.80 3.78
N ASP A 53 -14.37 -4.54 2.82
CA ASP A 53 -14.71 -4.08 1.48
C ASP A 53 -14.34 -5.15 0.43
N PRO A 54 -15.30 -6.00 0.01
CA PRO A 54 -15.05 -7.04 -0.98
C PRO A 54 -14.61 -6.49 -2.33
N ALA A 55 -14.98 -5.26 -2.70
CA ALA A 55 -14.58 -4.65 -3.96
C ALA A 55 -13.11 -4.23 -3.91
N GLN A 56 -12.68 -3.60 -2.82
CA GLN A 56 -11.27 -3.30 -2.56
C GLN A 56 -10.43 -4.58 -2.54
N ASP A 57 -10.90 -5.63 -1.86
CA ASP A 57 -10.19 -6.92 -1.78
C ASP A 57 -10.03 -7.59 -3.16
N ARG A 58 -11.07 -7.56 -4.00
CA ARG A 58 -10.99 -8.05 -5.39
C ARG A 58 -9.99 -7.22 -6.21
N ARG A 59 -10.00 -5.90 -6.02
CA ARG A 59 -9.05 -4.99 -6.70
C ARG A 59 -7.62 -5.27 -6.26
N ALA A 60 -7.38 -5.46 -4.97
CA ALA A 60 -6.07 -5.78 -4.40
C ALA A 60 -5.53 -7.10 -4.97
N ARG A 61 -6.34 -8.17 -4.98
CA ARG A 61 -5.94 -9.45 -5.59
C ARG A 61 -5.63 -9.34 -7.08
N ARG A 62 -6.43 -8.60 -7.85
CA ARG A 62 -6.18 -8.39 -9.29
C ARG A 62 -4.83 -7.70 -9.53
N TRP A 63 -4.56 -6.62 -8.80
CA TRP A 63 -3.26 -5.93 -8.88
C TRP A 63 -2.11 -6.80 -8.36
N GLY A 64 -2.31 -7.54 -7.27
CA GLY A 64 -1.33 -8.48 -6.74
C GLY A 64 -0.95 -9.57 -7.75
N THR A 65 -1.93 -10.19 -8.41
CA THR A 65 -1.68 -11.17 -9.48
C THR A 65 -0.96 -10.54 -10.67
N ALA A 66 -1.41 -9.37 -11.14
CA ALA A 66 -0.76 -8.68 -12.26
C ALA A 66 0.69 -8.27 -11.93
N SER A 67 0.91 -7.78 -10.71
CA SER A 67 2.20 -7.44 -10.14
C SER A 67 3.14 -8.64 -10.14
N ILE A 68 2.71 -9.79 -9.61
CA ILE A 68 3.53 -11.01 -9.55
C ILE A 68 3.89 -11.51 -10.95
N VAL A 69 2.91 -11.57 -11.86
CA VAL A 69 3.14 -12.04 -13.24
C VAL A 69 4.10 -11.12 -13.98
N GLY A 70 3.88 -9.80 -13.91
CA GLY A 70 4.75 -8.85 -14.60
C GLY A 70 6.14 -8.73 -13.96
N ASN A 71 6.24 -8.80 -12.63
CA ASN A 71 7.53 -8.87 -11.93
C ASN A 71 8.30 -10.13 -12.34
N ALA A 72 7.64 -11.29 -12.40
CA ALA A 72 8.27 -12.53 -12.86
C ALA A 72 8.83 -12.39 -14.28
N ALA A 73 8.07 -11.79 -15.21
CA ALA A 73 8.54 -11.55 -16.57
C ALA A 73 9.81 -10.68 -16.62
N LEU A 74 9.87 -9.64 -15.79
CA LEU A 74 11.03 -8.74 -15.68
C LEU A 74 12.22 -9.38 -14.94
N ALA A 75 11.97 -10.34 -14.05
CA ALA A 75 12.99 -11.05 -13.30
C ALA A 75 13.62 -12.22 -14.08
N VAL A 76 12.97 -12.74 -15.13
CA VAL A 76 13.47 -13.86 -15.96
C VAL A 76 14.91 -13.65 -16.45
N PRO A 77 15.31 -12.49 -17.01
CA PRO A 77 16.70 -12.28 -17.44
C PRO A 77 17.72 -12.48 -16.31
N PHE A 78 17.42 -12.00 -15.10
CA PHE A 78 18.30 -12.18 -13.94
C PHE A 78 18.43 -13.65 -13.57
N HIS A 79 17.30 -14.36 -13.48
CA HIS A 79 17.30 -15.78 -13.11
C HIS A 79 17.93 -16.67 -14.20
N TRP A 80 17.80 -16.29 -15.47
CA TRP A 80 18.44 -16.96 -16.59
C TRP A 80 19.96 -16.72 -16.59
N LEU A 81 20.42 -15.49 -16.35
CA LEU A 81 21.84 -15.20 -16.16
C LEU A 81 22.43 -15.97 -14.97
N LEU A 82 21.69 -16.06 -13.85
CA LEU A 82 22.09 -16.86 -12.69
C LEU A 82 22.15 -18.36 -12.99
N SER A 83 21.30 -18.91 -13.86
CA SER A 83 21.40 -20.31 -14.26
C SER A 83 22.60 -20.60 -15.16
N HIS A 84 23.10 -19.59 -15.89
CA HIS A 84 24.25 -19.69 -16.77
C HIS A 84 25.57 -19.24 -16.10
N GLY A 85 25.59 -19.14 -14.77
CA GLY A 85 26.82 -18.87 -14.00
C GLY A 85 27.29 -17.42 -13.99
N ALA A 86 26.47 -16.46 -14.44
CA ALA A 86 26.86 -15.04 -14.46
C ALA A 86 26.79 -14.35 -13.07
N GLY A 87 26.25 -15.01 -12.05
CA GLY A 87 26.23 -14.51 -10.67
C GLY A 87 27.14 -15.30 -9.74
N GLN A 88 27.16 -14.89 -8.49
CA GLN A 88 28.04 -15.41 -7.44
C GLN A 88 27.29 -16.34 -6.48
N LEU A 89 26.33 -17.13 -6.99
CA LEU A 89 25.61 -18.10 -6.17
C LEU A 89 26.45 -19.35 -5.91
N TYR A 90 26.63 -19.70 -4.64
CA TYR A 90 27.28 -20.93 -4.21
C TYR A 90 26.29 -21.87 -3.50
N TRP A 91 26.65 -23.14 -3.33
CA TRP A 91 25.73 -24.18 -2.85
C TRP A 91 26.22 -24.96 -1.65
N ASP A 92 27.53 -25.08 -1.51
CA ASP A 92 28.12 -25.70 -0.34
C ASP A 92 28.62 -24.60 0.61
N VAL A 93 28.18 -24.67 1.87
CA VAL A 93 28.61 -23.72 2.90
C VAL A 93 30.12 -23.78 3.08
N ASP A 94 30.75 -24.93 2.85
CA ASP A 94 32.20 -25.11 3.01
C ASP A 94 33.02 -24.32 1.98
N GLU A 95 32.43 -23.87 0.86
CA GLU A 95 33.10 -23.01 -0.14
C GLU A 95 33.55 -21.67 0.45
N HIS A 96 32.81 -21.13 1.42
CA HIS A 96 33.09 -19.82 2.05
C HIS A 96 33.06 -19.84 3.59
N GLY A 97 32.61 -20.94 4.18
CA GLY A 97 32.48 -21.16 5.62
C GLY A 97 31.24 -20.52 6.25
N TRP A 98 30.86 -21.05 7.42
CA TRP A 98 29.70 -20.58 8.21
C TRP A 98 29.78 -19.09 8.60
N GLY A 99 30.99 -18.56 8.85
CA GLY A 99 31.18 -17.15 9.16
C GLY A 99 30.71 -16.24 8.01
N TRP A 100 31.06 -16.59 6.78
CA TRP A 100 30.60 -15.86 5.60
C TRP A 100 29.10 -16.05 5.36
N LEU A 101 28.55 -17.25 5.59
CA LEU A 101 27.11 -17.48 5.46
C LEU A 101 26.30 -16.47 6.29
N PHE A 102 26.62 -16.30 7.57
CA PHE A 102 25.92 -15.32 8.42
C PHE A 102 26.26 -13.87 8.07
N ALA A 103 27.51 -13.56 7.75
CA ALA A 103 27.91 -12.22 7.32
C ALA A 103 27.20 -11.79 6.03
N SER A 104 27.05 -12.70 5.06
CA SER A 104 26.36 -12.44 3.80
C SER A 104 24.85 -12.24 3.98
N ILE A 105 24.21 -12.87 4.96
CA ILE A 105 22.81 -12.57 5.34
C ILE A 105 22.69 -11.13 5.88
N ALA A 106 23.58 -10.73 6.80
CA ALA A 106 23.59 -9.37 7.32
C ALA A 106 23.86 -8.34 6.21
N LEU A 107 24.83 -8.63 5.34
CA LEU A 107 25.15 -7.80 4.17
C LEU A 107 23.95 -7.69 3.22
N TYR A 108 23.26 -8.80 2.94
CA TYR A 108 22.06 -8.82 2.12
C TYR A 108 20.99 -7.88 2.69
N LEU A 109 20.71 -7.96 3.99
CA LEU A 109 19.73 -7.09 4.65
C LEU A 109 20.13 -5.62 4.55
N VAL A 110 21.40 -5.27 4.77
CA VAL A 110 21.89 -3.88 4.68
C VAL A 110 21.80 -3.34 3.25
N VAL A 111 22.23 -4.13 2.25
CA VAL A 111 22.20 -3.72 0.84
C VAL A 111 20.77 -3.54 0.36
N THR A 112 19.90 -4.53 0.61
CA THR A 112 18.50 -4.46 0.19
C THR A 112 17.74 -3.37 0.93
N GLU A 113 17.91 -3.21 2.25
CA GLU A 113 17.33 -2.09 3.01
C GLU A 113 17.69 -0.74 2.40
N THR A 114 18.97 -0.56 2.06
CA THR A 114 19.49 0.70 1.52
C THR A 114 18.91 0.99 0.14
N LEU A 115 19.02 0.04 -0.78
CA LEU A 115 18.59 0.25 -2.15
C LEU A 115 17.07 0.35 -2.25
N VAL A 116 16.32 -0.48 -1.51
CA VAL A 116 14.86 -0.42 -1.48
C VAL A 116 14.38 0.90 -0.88
N TYR A 117 14.99 1.40 0.20
CA TYR A 117 14.63 2.72 0.75
C TYR A 117 14.69 3.83 -0.32
N TRP A 118 15.78 3.89 -1.08
CA TRP A 118 15.96 4.91 -2.10
C TRP A 118 15.04 4.72 -3.31
N VAL A 119 14.84 3.47 -3.75
CA VAL A 119 13.86 3.17 -4.80
C VAL A 119 12.46 3.57 -4.37
N HIS A 120 12.06 3.18 -3.16
CA HIS A 120 10.75 3.49 -2.62
C HIS A 120 10.54 5.00 -2.48
N ARG A 121 11.53 5.72 -1.95
CA ARG A 121 11.48 7.19 -1.90
C ARG A 121 11.40 7.81 -3.29
N ALA A 122 12.11 7.28 -4.29
CA ALA A 122 12.02 7.75 -5.67
C ALA A 122 10.63 7.47 -6.30
N LEU A 123 10.01 6.33 -5.98
CA LEU A 123 8.64 5.99 -6.39
C LEU A 123 7.60 6.98 -5.85
N HIS A 124 7.91 7.73 -4.81
CA HIS A 124 7.10 8.84 -4.29
C HIS A 124 7.40 10.20 -4.93
N GLY A 125 8.34 10.28 -5.87
CA GLY A 125 8.53 11.46 -6.71
C GLY A 125 7.37 11.63 -7.71
N ASP A 126 7.09 12.87 -8.11
CA ASP A 126 5.89 13.25 -8.89
C ASP A 126 5.56 12.35 -10.08
N LEU A 127 6.56 12.03 -10.91
CA LEU A 127 6.39 11.21 -12.10
C LEU A 127 6.07 9.76 -11.72
N LEU A 128 6.98 9.10 -10.99
CA LEU A 128 6.88 7.69 -10.66
C LEU A 128 5.68 7.39 -9.76
N TYR A 129 5.32 8.32 -8.87
CA TYR A 129 4.12 8.21 -8.06
C TYR A 129 2.88 8.17 -8.93
N ARG A 130 2.71 9.16 -9.82
CA ARG A 130 1.50 9.28 -10.64
C ARG A 130 1.33 8.10 -11.60
N THR A 131 2.42 7.55 -12.11
CA THR A 131 2.38 6.48 -13.12
C THR A 131 2.42 5.07 -12.53
N LEU A 132 3.16 4.85 -11.44
CA LEU A 132 3.43 3.52 -10.91
C LEU A 132 2.84 3.33 -9.51
N HIS A 133 3.23 4.19 -8.56
CA HIS A 133 3.04 3.92 -7.14
C HIS A 133 1.67 4.36 -6.57
N ARG A 134 0.97 5.27 -7.26
CA ARG A 134 -0.38 5.75 -6.89
C ARG A 134 -1.39 4.62 -6.76
N HIS A 135 -1.26 3.55 -7.55
CA HIS A 135 -2.18 2.41 -7.49
C HIS A 135 -2.11 1.70 -6.13
N HIS A 136 -0.90 1.48 -5.63
CA HIS A 136 -0.66 0.90 -4.31
C HIS A 136 -1.21 1.81 -3.21
N HIS A 137 -0.92 3.11 -3.28
CA HIS A 137 -1.42 4.12 -2.34
C HIS A 137 -2.92 4.41 -2.44
N GLY A 138 -3.58 3.89 -3.47
CA GLY A 138 -5.04 3.86 -3.58
C GLY A 138 -5.70 2.97 -2.52
N PHE A 139 -4.93 2.13 -1.82
CA PHE A 139 -5.37 1.29 -0.72
C PHE A 139 -5.02 1.90 0.64
N ARG A 140 -5.55 3.10 0.94
CA ARG A 140 -5.20 3.89 2.14
C ARG A 140 -5.36 3.13 3.47
N VAL A 141 -6.33 2.22 3.53
CA VAL A 141 -6.56 1.31 4.66
C VAL A 141 -6.19 -0.09 4.19
N SER A 142 -4.95 -0.49 4.47
CA SER A 142 -4.28 -1.66 3.88
C SER A 142 -4.63 -2.97 4.59
N ASN A 143 -4.79 -4.06 3.87
CA ASN A 143 -4.92 -5.39 4.46
C ASN A 143 -3.94 -6.37 3.77
N PRO A 144 -3.84 -7.64 4.19
CA PRO A 144 -2.87 -8.59 3.62
C PRO A 144 -2.91 -8.69 2.09
N TRP A 145 -4.07 -8.53 1.45
CA TRP A 145 -4.17 -8.59 -0.02
C TRP A 145 -3.45 -7.43 -0.73
N VAL A 146 -3.27 -6.30 -0.05
CA VAL A 146 -2.62 -5.09 -0.59
C VAL A 146 -1.09 -5.23 -0.66
N SER A 147 -0.52 -6.18 0.09
CA SER A 147 0.94 -6.37 0.26
C SER A 147 1.75 -6.43 -1.03
N THR A 148 1.15 -6.93 -2.12
CA THR A 148 1.79 -7.02 -3.45
C THR A 148 1.00 -6.30 -4.54
N ALA A 149 -0.04 -5.53 -4.18
CA ALA A 149 -0.96 -4.86 -5.11
C ALA A 149 -0.34 -3.61 -5.74
N PHE A 150 0.77 -3.80 -6.45
CA PHE A 150 1.57 -2.78 -7.12
C PHE A 150 1.33 -2.79 -8.64
N HIS A 151 1.77 -1.72 -9.30
CA HIS A 151 2.04 -1.80 -10.74
C HIS A 151 3.22 -2.77 -10.98
N PRO A 152 3.26 -3.57 -12.08
CA PRO A 152 4.37 -4.50 -12.32
C PRO A 152 5.78 -3.89 -12.27
N LEU A 153 5.96 -2.71 -12.88
CA LEU A 153 7.24 -1.99 -12.82
C LEU A 153 7.57 -1.43 -11.43
N ASP A 154 6.57 -1.12 -10.61
CA ASP A 154 6.77 -0.70 -9.23
C ASP A 154 7.29 -1.88 -8.39
N SER A 155 6.58 -3.01 -8.49
CA SER A 155 6.99 -4.29 -7.88
C SER A 155 8.41 -4.67 -8.26
N PHE A 156 8.74 -4.61 -9.56
CA PHE A 156 10.08 -4.92 -10.04
C PHE A 156 11.14 -3.92 -9.59
N ALA A 157 10.83 -2.61 -9.56
CA ALA A 157 11.78 -1.63 -9.06
C ALA A 157 12.16 -1.93 -7.60
N GLN A 158 11.17 -2.25 -6.75
CA GLN A 158 11.41 -2.61 -5.35
C GLN A 158 12.07 -4.00 -5.20
N ALA A 159 11.80 -4.96 -6.10
CA ALA A 159 12.42 -6.28 -6.08
C ALA A 159 13.84 -6.31 -6.65
N LEU A 160 14.20 -5.38 -7.54
CA LEU A 160 15.48 -5.35 -8.23
C LEU A 160 16.70 -5.42 -7.29
N PRO A 161 16.76 -4.70 -6.16
CA PRO A 161 17.84 -4.84 -5.19
C PRO A 161 18.09 -6.28 -4.71
N HIS A 162 17.02 -7.06 -4.55
CA HIS A 162 17.11 -8.46 -4.13
C HIS A 162 17.78 -9.31 -5.20
N HIS A 163 17.41 -9.11 -6.48
CA HIS A 163 18.02 -9.81 -7.61
C HIS A 163 19.49 -9.44 -7.79
N LEU A 164 19.85 -8.17 -7.58
CA LEU A 164 21.23 -7.69 -7.73
C LEU A 164 22.18 -8.30 -6.69
N CYS A 165 21.72 -8.63 -5.48
CA CYS A 165 22.59 -9.20 -4.44
C CYS A 165 23.34 -10.45 -4.91
N ALA A 166 22.70 -11.31 -5.70
CA ALA A 166 23.31 -12.53 -6.25
C ALA A 166 24.42 -12.25 -7.29
N PHE A 167 24.57 -11.00 -7.74
CA PHE A 167 25.64 -10.56 -8.66
C PHE A 167 26.70 -9.71 -7.97
N LEU A 168 26.41 -9.15 -6.79
CA LEU A 168 27.30 -8.23 -6.09
C LEU A 168 28.32 -8.94 -5.20
N PHE A 169 27.94 -10.05 -4.56
CA PHE A 169 28.81 -10.79 -3.64
C PHE A 169 28.43 -12.28 -3.58
N PRO A 170 29.35 -13.16 -3.12
CA PRO A 170 29.05 -14.57 -2.99
C PRO A 170 27.88 -14.81 -2.02
N LEU A 171 26.82 -15.44 -2.52
CA LEU A 171 25.59 -15.64 -1.75
C LEU A 171 25.12 -17.09 -1.86
N HIS A 172 24.81 -17.71 -0.72
CA HIS A 172 24.34 -19.08 -0.72
C HIS A 172 22.96 -19.16 -1.41
N ALA A 173 22.78 -20.12 -2.33
CA ALA A 173 21.58 -20.21 -3.16
C ALA A 173 20.29 -20.35 -2.33
N LEU A 174 20.32 -21.11 -1.23
CA LEU A 174 19.17 -21.20 -0.32
C LEU A 174 18.92 -19.89 0.45
N VAL A 175 19.96 -19.15 0.83
CA VAL A 175 19.78 -17.85 1.50
C VAL A 175 19.10 -16.88 0.55
N TYR A 176 19.55 -16.82 -0.71
CA TYR A 176 18.93 -15.99 -1.74
C TYR A 176 17.43 -16.31 -1.90
N LEU A 177 17.07 -17.59 -2.05
CA LEU A 177 15.67 -18.02 -2.16
C LEU A 177 14.84 -17.74 -0.91
N THR A 178 15.38 -18.03 0.27
CA THR A 178 14.71 -17.75 1.54
C THR A 178 14.47 -16.26 1.71
N MET A 179 15.41 -15.40 1.31
CA MET A 179 15.21 -13.94 1.39
C MET A 179 14.13 -13.42 0.43
N LEU A 180 14.01 -13.99 -0.77
CA LEU A 180 12.90 -13.67 -1.69
C LEU A 180 11.52 -14.07 -1.12
N ALA A 181 11.44 -15.21 -0.42
CA ALA A 181 10.22 -15.60 0.28
C ALA A 181 9.97 -14.72 1.52
N PHE A 182 11.01 -14.43 2.29
CA PHE A 182 10.96 -13.63 3.50
C PHE A 182 10.44 -12.20 3.24
N VAL A 183 10.91 -11.53 2.18
CA VAL A 183 10.43 -10.17 1.86
C VAL A 183 8.93 -10.17 1.53
N THR A 184 8.41 -11.24 0.91
CA THR A 184 6.97 -11.37 0.66
C THR A 184 6.19 -11.54 1.97
N MET A 185 6.68 -12.38 2.89
CA MET A 185 6.07 -12.55 4.21
C MET A 185 6.10 -11.26 5.03
N LEU A 186 7.23 -10.54 5.00
CA LEU A 186 7.37 -9.25 5.65
C LEU A 186 6.38 -8.24 5.08
N ALA A 187 6.28 -8.14 3.75
CA ALA A 187 5.33 -7.26 3.09
C ALA A 187 3.90 -7.55 3.55
N VAL A 188 3.50 -8.81 3.69
CA VAL A 188 2.19 -9.17 4.28
C VAL A 188 2.07 -8.65 5.72
N SER A 189 3.06 -8.91 6.56
CA SER A 189 3.02 -8.55 8.00
C SER A 189 2.99 -7.04 8.27
N ILE A 190 3.55 -6.21 7.39
CA ILE A 190 3.49 -4.74 7.57
C ILE A 190 2.18 -4.14 7.04
N HIS A 191 1.40 -4.88 6.24
CA HIS A 191 0.09 -4.43 5.72
C HIS A 191 -1.11 -4.97 6.50
N ASP A 192 -0.92 -5.93 7.41
CA ASP A 192 -2.01 -6.56 8.17
C ASP A 192 -2.57 -5.67 9.30
N ARG A 193 -1.91 -4.55 9.60
CA ARG A 193 -2.27 -3.61 10.69
C ARG A 193 -2.28 -4.27 12.08
N ILE A 194 -1.44 -5.29 12.27
CA ILE A 194 -1.13 -5.90 13.56
C ILE A 194 0.30 -5.58 14.02
N SER A 195 0.38 -4.82 15.11
CA SER A 195 1.65 -4.38 15.69
C SER A 195 2.15 -5.39 16.73
N TRP A 196 2.68 -6.52 16.26
CA TRP A 196 3.23 -7.58 17.13
C TRP A 196 4.37 -7.09 18.04
N ALA A 197 5.25 -6.26 17.49
CA ALA A 197 6.36 -5.66 18.22
C ALA A 197 6.54 -4.21 17.78
N ARG A 198 6.30 -3.26 18.71
CA ARG A 198 6.43 -1.81 18.48
C ARG A 198 7.87 -1.33 18.67
N CYS A 199 8.82 -2.02 18.03
CA CYS A 199 10.22 -1.60 18.05
C CYS A 199 10.41 -0.44 17.06
N LYS A 200 10.69 0.76 17.57
CA LYS A 200 10.80 1.97 16.74
C LYS A 200 11.94 1.95 15.72
N LEU A 201 12.87 0.99 15.82
CA LEU A 201 13.97 0.80 14.86
C LEU A 201 13.58 -0.14 13.72
N ILE A 202 12.56 -0.98 13.90
CA ILE A 202 12.04 -1.91 12.90
C ILE A 202 10.83 -1.27 12.23
N ASN A 203 10.75 -1.33 10.90
CA ASN A 203 9.53 -0.95 10.21
C ASN A 203 8.47 -2.03 10.46
N TYR A 204 7.58 -1.76 11.41
CA TYR A 204 6.40 -2.57 11.67
C TYR A 204 5.16 -1.91 11.07
N THR A 205 4.03 -2.61 11.09
CA THR A 205 2.81 -2.16 10.41
C THR A 205 2.35 -0.74 10.75
N GLY A 206 2.61 -0.21 11.96
CA GLY A 206 2.24 1.15 12.32
C GLY A 206 2.98 2.18 11.47
N HIS A 207 4.28 1.99 11.24
CA HIS A 207 5.08 2.84 10.37
C HIS A 207 4.57 2.81 8.92
N HIS A 208 4.29 1.61 8.40
CA HIS A 208 3.79 1.45 7.03
C HIS A 208 2.34 1.92 6.84
N THR A 209 1.51 1.81 7.87
CA THR A 209 0.15 2.39 7.87
C THR A 209 0.22 3.91 7.77
N LEU A 210 1.13 4.56 8.52
CA LEU A 210 1.36 5.99 8.38
C LEU A 210 1.89 6.36 6.99
N HIS A 211 2.74 5.52 6.42
CA HIS A 211 3.25 5.68 5.07
C HIS A 211 2.10 5.71 4.04
N HIS A 212 1.18 4.75 4.08
CA HIS A 212 -0.03 4.73 3.23
C HIS A 212 -0.97 5.93 3.46
N TRP A 213 -0.95 6.51 4.66
CA TRP A 213 -1.82 7.64 5.00
C TRP A 213 -1.27 8.98 4.52
N TYR A 214 0.02 9.21 4.73
CA TYR A 214 0.70 10.49 4.48
C TYR A 214 1.52 10.53 3.19
N TYR A 215 1.95 9.37 2.66
CA TYR A 215 2.76 9.21 1.44
C TYR A 215 4.21 9.69 1.52
N HIS A 216 4.55 10.61 2.44
CA HIS A 216 5.86 11.27 2.47
C HIS A 216 6.77 10.86 3.66
N CYS A 217 6.51 9.72 4.29
CA CYS A 217 7.26 9.26 5.47
C CYS A 217 7.39 7.73 5.52
N ASN A 218 8.33 7.22 6.33
CA ASN A 218 8.51 5.79 6.64
C ASN A 218 8.68 4.91 5.38
N PHE A 219 9.73 5.17 4.59
CA PHE A 219 10.01 4.45 3.34
C PHE A 219 10.83 3.16 3.51
N GLY A 220 11.45 2.92 4.67
CA GLY A 220 12.31 1.76 4.90
C GLY A 220 11.58 0.42 4.69
N GLN A 221 12.31 -0.65 4.38
CA GLN A 221 11.71 -1.96 4.15
C GLN A 221 11.65 -2.77 5.44
N PHE A 222 12.80 -2.93 6.09
CA PHE A 222 12.97 -3.67 7.34
C PHE A 222 13.09 -2.75 8.54
N THR A 223 13.75 -1.59 8.38
CA THR A 223 14.11 -0.71 9.48
C THR A 223 13.62 0.71 9.25
N THR A 224 13.72 1.53 10.30
CA THR A 224 13.48 2.98 10.19
C THR A 224 14.79 3.78 10.20
N ILE A 225 15.94 3.11 10.03
CA ILE A 225 17.26 3.73 10.13
C ILE A 225 17.41 4.80 9.05
N TRP A 226 17.16 4.45 7.79
CA TRP A 226 17.22 5.41 6.69
C TRP A 226 16.21 6.53 6.83
N ASP A 227 15.01 6.24 7.32
CA ASP A 227 14.01 7.25 7.59
C ASP A 227 14.48 8.28 8.62
N ARG A 228 15.23 7.85 9.64
CA ARG A 228 15.82 8.76 10.63
C ARG A 228 16.96 9.56 10.05
N LEU A 229 17.86 8.91 9.31
CA LEU A 229 19.01 9.56 8.71
C LEU A 229 18.60 10.60 7.67
N ALA A 230 17.56 10.32 6.89
CA ALA A 230 17.14 11.15 5.78
C ALA A 230 15.90 12.01 6.08
N GLY A 231 15.49 12.09 7.36
CA GLY A 231 14.46 13.00 7.87
C GLY A 231 13.02 12.65 7.49
N THR A 232 12.73 11.40 7.15
CA THR A 232 11.41 10.92 6.72
C THR A 232 10.71 10.04 7.77
N TYR A 233 11.26 9.94 8.98
CA TYR A 233 10.68 9.16 10.07
C TYR A 233 9.43 9.82 10.68
N ARG A 234 8.36 9.03 10.83
CA ARG A 234 7.16 9.41 11.59
C ARG A 234 6.78 8.32 12.58
N ASP A 235 6.64 8.73 13.85
CA ASP A 235 6.33 7.83 14.96
C ASP A 235 4.83 7.46 15.00
N PRO A 236 4.46 6.18 14.80
CA PRO A 236 3.08 5.71 14.84
C PRO A 236 2.44 5.76 16.22
N GLU A 237 3.23 5.89 17.29
CA GLU A 237 2.69 6.01 18.66
C GLU A 237 2.35 7.45 19.03
N ARG A 238 2.89 8.44 18.31
CA ARG A 238 2.50 9.84 18.54
C ARG A 238 1.07 10.04 18.06
N TYR A 239 0.19 10.56 18.92
CA TYR A 239 -1.20 10.82 18.55
C TYR A 239 -1.27 11.96 17.53
N ASP A 240 -1.99 11.72 16.44
CA ASP A 240 -2.29 12.71 15.43
C ASP A 240 -3.79 12.70 15.17
N ALA A 241 -4.46 13.81 15.48
CA ALA A 241 -5.91 13.95 15.34
C ALA A 241 -6.39 13.82 13.87
N THR A 242 -5.47 13.87 12.89
CA THR A 242 -5.79 13.74 11.46
C THR A 242 -6.02 12.30 11.01
N ILE A 243 -5.75 11.30 11.85
CA ILE A 243 -5.90 9.88 11.50
C ILE A 243 -7.23 9.36 12.09
N PRO A 244 -8.18 8.90 11.24
CA PRO A 244 -9.43 8.32 11.70
C PRO A 244 -9.20 7.08 12.59
N ALA A 245 -10.12 6.88 13.53
CA ALA A 245 -10.14 5.68 14.35
C ALA A 245 -10.22 4.42 13.47
N GLY A 246 -9.42 3.41 13.80
CA GLY A 246 -9.38 2.13 13.08
C GLY A 246 -8.34 2.04 11.96
N VAL A 247 -7.76 3.16 11.51
CA VAL A 247 -6.62 3.15 10.56
C VAL A 247 -5.37 2.61 11.27
N LEU A 248 -5.00 3.21 12.40
CA LEU A 248 -3.99 2.66 13.30
C LEU A 248 -4.67 1.88 14.43
N VAL A 249 -4.39 0.57 14.52
CA VAL A 249 -4.90 -0.26 15.61
C VAL A 249 -3.90 -0.27 16.76
N ARG A 250 -4.10 0.61 17.74
CA ARG A 250 -3.22 0.72 18.92
C ARG A 250 -3.63 -0.20 20.08
N GLY A 251 -4.92 -0.52 20.19
CA GLY A 251 -5.51 -1.31 21.29
C GLY A 251 -5.23 -2.82 21.28
N GLN A 252 -4.34 -3.31 20.41
CA GLN A 252 -3.95 -4.73 20.36
C GLN A 252 -3.22 -5.20 21.63
N ASP A 253 -2.78 -4.27 22.49
CA ASP A 253 -2.13 -4.55 23.77
C ASP A 253 -3.08 -4.98 24.88
N CYS A 254 -4.40 -5.04 24.63
CA CYS A 254 -5.34 -5.53 25.62
C CYS A 254 -5.24 -7.06 25.78
N ARG A 255 -4.38 -7.49 26.72
CA ARG A 255 -4.87 -8.37 27.79
C ARG A 255 -5.93 -7.56 28.53
N GLU A 256 -7.20 -7.74 28.18
CA GLU A 256 -8.27 -7.40 29.11
C GLU A 256 -8.05 -8.26 30.36
N ARG A 257 -7.38 -7.69 31.37
CA ARG A 257 -7.63 -8.07 32.75
C ARG A 257 -9.11 -7.82 32.98
N HIS A 258 -9.92 -8.86 32.89
CA HIS A 258 -11.16 -8.89 33.65
C HIS A 258 -10.79 -8.65 35.12
N GLY A 259 -11.04 -7.43 35.61
CA GLY A 259 -10.62 -7.04 36.95
C GLY A 259 -10.88 -5.57 37.28
N ARG A 260 -12.14 -5.29 37.64
CA ARG A 260 -12.62 -4.29 38.62
C ARG A 260 -12.03 -2.86 38.62
N ALA A 261 -12.99 -1.95 38.44
CA ALA A 261 -13.20 -0.67 39.15
C ALA A 261 -12.65 0.62 38.54
N GLY A 262 -13.58 1.57 38.35
CA GLY A 262 -13.30 2.96 38.00
C GLY A 262 -14.57 3.67 37.52
N ALA A 263 -15.52 3.91 38.41
CA ALA A 263 -16.70 4.71 38.15
C ALA A 263 -16.32 6.12 37.65
N SER A 264 -16.94 6.58 36.56
CA SER A 264 -16.95 7.98 36.17
C SER A 264 -18.17 8.30 35.30
N SER A 265 -19.12 8.99 35.93
CA SER A 265 -20.11 9.92 35.37
C SER A 265 -21.03 9.41 34.25
N ALA A 266 -22.22 8.95 34.66
CA ALA A 266 -23.42 9.06 33.85
C ALA A 266 -23.72 10.54 33.50
N PRO A 267 -24.25 10.86 32.31
CA PRO A 267 -24.72 12.22 32.03
C PRO A 267 -25.97 12.53 32.87
N PRO A 268 -26.19 13.79 33.28
CA PRO A 268 -27.35 14.15 34.06
C PRO A 268 -28.63 13.94 33.25
N ASN A 269 -29.60 13.36 33.94
CA ASN A 269 -30.93 13.04 33.45
C ASN A 269 -31.75 14.35 33.40
N ASP A 270 -31.70 15.08 32.28
CA ASP A 270 -32.60 16.24 32.08
C ASP A 270 -33.93 15.76 31.49
N SER A 271 -34.86 15.52 32.41
CA SER A 271 -36.27 15.29 32.15
C SER A 271 -37.01 16.62 31.95
N SER A 272 -36.62 17.42 30.96
CA SER A 272 -37.35 18.66 30.64
C SER A 272 -37.24 19.15 29.18
N ARG A 273 -37.14 18.25 28.19
CA ARG A 273 -37.44 18.61 26.77
C ARG A 273 -38.20 17.51 26.03
N ARG A 274 -39.42 17.23 26.51
CA ARG A 274 -40.48 16.59 25.71
C ARG A 274 -41.67 17.54 25.62
N SER A 275 -41.57 18.53 24.75
CA SER A 275 -42.69 19.28 24.15
C SER A 275 -42.10 20.18 23.06
N ALA A 276 -42.75 20.23 21.90
CA ALA A 276 -42.37 20.96 20.68
C ALA A 276 -41.23 20.35 19.84
N VAL A 277 -41.56 19.35 19.01
CA VAL A 277 -41.56 19.43 17.53
C VAL A 277 -42.27 18.16 17.04
N LEU A 278 -43.61 18.20 17.03
CA LEU A 278 -44.47 17.19 16.42
C LEU A 278 -45.75 17.92 15.98
N ALA A 279 -45.61 18.83 15.02
CA ALA A 279 -46.72 19.54 14.38
C ALA A 279 -46.23 20.23 13.09
N THR A 280 -46.15 19.49 11.99
CA THR A 280 -46.32 20.01 10.61
C THR A 280 -46.26 18.84 9.62
N ALA A 281 -47.28 17.98 9.64
CA ALA A 281 -47.53 17.02 8.57
C ALA A 281 -49.02 16.65 8.54
N ALA A 282 -49.88 17.61 8.22
CA ALA A 282 -51.26 17.37 7.77
C ALA A 282 -51.92 18.72 7.42
N SER A 283 -51.97 19.06 6.13
CA SER A 283 -52.99 19.95 5.55
C SER A 283 -52.57 20.29 4.12
N SER A 284 -53.15 19.61 3.14
CA SER A 284 -53.79 20.20 1.95
C SER A 284 -53.96 19.13 0.88
N ASN A 285 -55.20 18.65 0.74
CA ASN A 285 -55.64 17.87 -0.41
C ASN A 285 -57.12 18.20 -0.69
N SER A 286 -57.37 18.96 -1.76
CA SER A 286 -58.64 19.14 -2.51
C SER A 286 -58.44 20.35 -3.44
N ALA A 287 -58.84 20.42 -4.70
CA ALA A 287 -59.49 19.55 -5.71
C ALA A 287 -59.15 20.20 -7.09
N ILE A 288 -59.30 19.59 -8.28
CA ILE A 288 -60.54 19.53 -9.09
C ILE A 288 -60.21 18.91 -10.48
N ASN A 289 -61.14 18.03 -10.94
CA ASN A 289 -61.53 17.56 -12.30
C ASN A 289 -60.49 17.08 -13.34
N ALA A 290 -60.55 15.84 -13.84
CA ALA A 290 -61.59 15.07 -14.56
C ALA A 290 -61.53 15.23 -16.08
N THR A 291 -61.13 14.16 -16.78
CA THR A 291 -61.85 13.53 -17.92
C THR A 291 -61.11 12.27 -18.38
N ARG A 292 -61.85 11.15 -18.42
CA ARG A 292 -61.57 9.86 -19.11
C ARG A 292 -62.24 9.94 -20.51
N PRO A 293 -62.01 9.02 -21.51
CA PRO A 293 -62.26 7.58 -21.32
C PRO A 293 -61.53 6.55 -22.23
N SER A 294 -61.56 5.28 -21.74
CA SER A 294 -61.77 3.98 -22.46
C SER A 294 -60.73 3.50 -23.50
N ALA A 295 -60.49 2.21 -23.79
CA ALA A 295 -61.20 0.95 -23.49
C ALA A 295 -60.28 -0.31 -23.60
N SER A 296 -60.73 -1.41 -22.98
CA SER A 296 -60.69 -2.84 -23.41
C SER A 296 -59.38 -3.46 -23.95
N SER A 297 -58.72 -4.38 -23.25
CA SER A 297 -59.02 -5.84 -23.10
C SER A 297 -58.78 -6.69 -24.36
N GLY A 298 -57.94 -7.72 -24.25
CA GLY A 298 -57.86 -8.79 -25.23
C GLY A 298 -56.59 -9.63 -25.18
N SER A 299 -56.62 -10.73 -24.42
CA SER A 299 -55.69 -11.86 -24.54
C SER A 299 -55.87 -12.61 -25.86
N THR A 300 -54.81 -13.16 -26.46
CA THR A 300 -54.65 -14.61 -26.76
C THR A 300 -53.46 -14.97 -27.67
N SER A 301 -52.76 -16.01 -27.23
CA SER A 301 -52.26 -17.20 -27.94
C SER A 301 -51.42 -17.11 -29.23
N ALA A 302 -50.25 -17.76 -29.08
CA ALA A 302 -49.36 -18.42 -30.04
C ALA A 302 -49.96 -19.08 -31.31
N ARG A 303 -49.19 -19.01 -32.41
CA ARG A 303 -48.88 -20.11 -33.37
C ARG A 303 -47.77 -19.66 -34.34
N SER A 304 -46.55 -20.19 -34.28
CA SER A 304 -45.96 -21.30 -35.09
C SER A 304 -45.79 -21.07 -36.61
N ARG A 305 -44.51 -21.21 -37.03
CA ARG A 305 -43.93 -21.98 -38.16
C ARG A 305 -43.33 -21.25 -39.38
N ARG A 306 -42.05 -21.61 -39.60
CA ARG A 306 -41.28 -21.80 -40.86
C ARG A 306 -40.97 -20.52 -41.64
N GLY A 307 -39.78 -20.28 -42.20
CA GLY A 307 -38.54 -21.05 -42.39
C GLY A 307 -37.73 -20.34 -43.50
N SER A 308 -36.44 -20.66 -43.60
CA SER A 308 -35.55 -20.51 -44.78
C SER A 308 -34.37 -19.50 -44.70
N VAL A 309 -33.16 -20.06 -44.56
CA VAL A 309 -31.94 -19.89 -45.41
C VAL A 309 -31.18 -18.53 -45.45
N VAL A 310 -30.09 -18.45 -44.65
CA VAL A 310 -28.63 -18.13 -44.90
C VAL A 310 -28.22 -17.65 -46.33
N PRO A 311 -27.23 -16.73 -46.59
CA PRO A 311 -25.88 -16.66 -45.98
C PRO A 311 -25.22 -15.29 -45.66
N MET A 312 -24.11 -15.44 -44.92
CA MET A 312 -23.00 -14.52 -44.59
C MET A 312 -22.36 -13.78 -45.76
N SER A 313 -21.79 -12.59 -45.46
CA SER A 313 -20.57 -12.05 -46.10
C SER A 313 -19.81 -11.14 -45.12
N MET A 314 -18.49 -11.32 -45.06
CA MET A 314 -17.47 -10.65 -44.20
C MET A 314 -16.64 -9.65 -45.08
N PRO A 315 -15.61 -8.92 -44.56
CA PRO A 315 -15.45 -7.47 -44.71
C PRO A 315 -14.34 -7.02 -45.69
N ALA A 316 -14.24 -5.70 -45.94
CA ALA A 316 -13.18 -5.08 -46.74
C ALA A 316 -12.19 -4.21 -45.91
N ARG A 317 -10.93 -4.26 -46.36
CA ARG A 317 -9.65 -3.69 -45.85
C ARG A 317 -9.51 -2.15 -46.01
N PRO A 318 -8.54 -1.49 -45.34
CA PRO A 318 -8.22 -0.06 -45.51
C PRO A 318 -7.05 0.17 -46.49
N PRO A 319 -6.82 1.42 -46.96
CA PRO A 319 -5.64 1.74 -47.79
C PRO A 319 -4.52 2.51 -47.05
N ASN A 320 -3.34 2.47 -47.68
CA ASN A 320 -1.97 2.77 -47.25
C ASN A 320 -1.56 4.25 -47.10
N ARG A 321 -0.44 4.45 -46.38
CA ARG A 321 0.44 5.65 -46.29
C ARG A 321 1.40 5.76 -47.50
N PRO A 322 2.04 6.92 -47.82
CA PRO A 322 3.44 7.21 -47.41
C PRO A 322 3.80 8.74 -47.35
N PRO A 323 5.07 9.24 -47.42
CA PRO A 323 6.14 9.24 -46.40
C PRO A 323 6.80 10.64 -46.07
N ASN A 324 7.65 10.68 -45.03
CA ASN A 324 8.78 11.59 -44.68
C ASN A 324 8.72 13.13 -44.80
N ALA A 325 9.02 13.83 -43.69
CA ALA A 325 10.01 14.93 -43.61
C ALA A 325 10.21 15.45 -42.15
N THR A 326 11.47 15.56 -41.73
CA THR A 326 12.01 16.57 -40.76
C THR A 326 12.88 17.52 -41.60
N PRO A 327 13.22 18.79 -41.21
CA PRO A 327 13.64 19.22 -39.86
C PRO A 327 13.27 20.67 -39.43
N THR A 328 13.81 21.09 -38.27
CA THR A 328 14.33 22.44 -37.89
C THR A 328 13.53 23.39 -36.96
N SER A 329 14.22 23.76 -35.86
CA SER A 329 14.33 25.06 -35.14
C SER A 329 13.14 25.77 -34.47
N ALA A 330 13.35 26.08 -33.18
CA ALA A 330 12.57 26.96 -32.30
C ALA A 330 12.58 28.46 -32.72
N PRO A 331 11.71 29.33 -32.16
CA PRO A 331 12.09 30.05 -30.94
C PRO A 331 10.96 30.39 -29.93
N ILE A 332 11.40 31.00 -28.84
CA ILE A 332 10.78 31.40 -27.56
C ILE A 332 9.71 32.51 -27.68
N GLN A 333 8.59 32.37 -26.95
CA GLN A 333 7.71 33.40 -26.33
C GLN A 333 6.47 32.67 -25.77
N GLY A 334 5.84 32.94 -24.63
CA GLY A 334 5.94 33.94 -23.57
C GLY A 334 4.84 33.57 -22.54
N ASP A 335 5.01 34.04 -21.30
CA ASP A 335 4.15 33.72 -20.14
C ASP A 335 2.65 34.02 -20.35
N THR A 336 1.78 33.06 -19.99
CA THR A 336 0.37 33.31 -19.69
C THR A 336 -0.06 32.50 -18.46
N PRO A 337 -0.86 33.06 -17.53
CA PRO A 337 -1.25 32.35 -16.30
C PRO A 337 -2.40 31.36 -16.55
N ASP A 338 -2.22 30.14 -16.06
CA ASP A 338 -3.19 29.04 -16.04
C ASP A 338 -4.53 29.47 -15.41
N SER A 339 -5.58 29.54 -16.22
CA SER A 339 -6.98 29.56 -15.77
C SER A 339 -7.61 28.19 -16.04
N ARG A 340 -8.10 27.51 -15.00
CA ARG A 340 -8.83 26.24 -15.14
C ARG A 340 -10.34 26.49 -15.07
N MET A 341 -11.08 26.01 -16.07
CA MET A 341 -12.54 25.90 -16.04
C MET A 341 -12.98 24.78 -15.09
N ASN A 342 -14.06 24.99 -14.35
CA ASN A 342 -14.73 23.92 -13.61
C ASN A 342 -15.72 23.15 -14.53
N ALA A 343 -16.25 22.02 -14.04
CA ALA A 343 -17.13 21.13 -14.80
C ALA A 343 -18.48 21.76 -15.23
N ASN A 344 -18.76 23.01 -14.85
CA ASN A 344 -19.96 23.76 -15.23
C ASN A 344 -19.64 25.00 -16.10
N GLY A 345 -18.41 25.15 -16.61
CA GLY A 345 -18.08 26.16 -17.61
C GLY A 345 -17.82 27.59 -17.10
N ASN A 346 -17.68 27.80 -15.79
CA ASN A 346 -17.40 29.12 -15.22
C ASN A 346 -15.90 29.35 -14.98
N ILE A 347 -15.43 30.57 -15.28
CA ILE A 347 -14.07 31.04 -14.99
C ILE A 347 -13.99 31.41 -13.50
N VAL A 348 -13.07 30.79 -12.76
CA VAL A 348 -12.83 31.09 -11.34
C VAL A 348 -11.45 31.73 -11.19
N SER A 349 -11.40 33.00 -10.79
CA SER A 349 -10.17 33.69 -10.41
C SER A 349 -9.77 33.34 -8.96
N ARG A 350 -8.48 33.08 -8.73
CA ARG A 350 -7.91 32.86 -7.38
C ARG A 350 -7.95 34.18 -6.59
N PRO A 351 -8.33 34.19 -5.30
CA PRO A 351 -8.09 35.35 -4.45
C PRO A 351 -6.58 35.49 -4.13
N PRO A 352 -6.08 36.70 -3.88
CA PRO A 352 -4.66 36.94 -3.62
C PRO A 352 -4.22 36.30 -2.29
N SER A 353 -2.99 35.78 -2.30
CA SER A 353 -2.33 35.17 -1.15
C SER A 353 -2.12 36.19 -0.02
N THR A 354 -2.87 36.07 1.08
CA THR A 354 -2.54 36.73 2.34
C THR A 354 -1.36 36.02 3.00
N ALA A 355 -0.23 36.74 3.12
CA ALA A 355 0.93 36.29 3.87
C ALA A 355 0.58 36.14 5.37
N MET A 356 0.84 34.98 5.95
CA MET A 356 0.78 34.76 7.40
C MET A 356 1.93 35.49 8.11
N PRO A 357 1.71 36.12 9.27
CA PRO A 357 2.77 36.78 10.02
C PRO A 357 3.71 35.75 10.67
N ARG A 358 5.01 36.02 10.65
CA ARG A 358 6.04 35.21 11.33
C ARG A 358 5.81 35.21 12.86
N PRO A 359 6.02 34.08 13.56
CA PRO A 359 6.01 34.07 15.03
C PRO A 359 7.28 34.73 15.59
N PRO A 360 7.23 35.33 16.79
CA PRO A 360 8.37 36.02 17.39
C PRO A 360 9.43 35.03 17.88
N HIS A 361 10.70 35.42 17.72
CA HIS A 361 11.86 34.73 18.26
C HIS A 361 11.80 34.68 19.80
N SER A 362 11.79 33.48 20.38
CA SER A 362 12.02 33.28 21.82
C SER A 362 13.51 33.01 22.09
N ALA A 363 14.08 33.84 22.96
CA ALA A 363 15.43 33.70 23.51
C ALA A 363 15.56 32.46 24.43
N PRO A 364 16.77 31.93 24.66
CA PRO A 364 16.95 30.68 25.40
C PRO A 364 16.75 30.87 26.91
N SER A 365 15.93 30.00 27.50
CA SER A 365 15.71 29.95 28.95
C SER A 365 16.92 29.34 29.67
N ARG A 366 17.48 30.08 30.63
CA ARG A 366 18.50 29.63 31.58
C ARG A 366 18.02 28.38 32.34
N ALA A 367 18.87 27.35 32.37
CA ALA A 367 18.71 26.18 33.21
C ALA A 367 18.80 26.58 34.69
N ARG A 368 17.84 26.10 35.49
CA ARG A 368 17.77 26.27 36.93
C ARG A 368 18.56 25.13 37.57
N VAL A 369 19.68 25.47 38.21
CA VAL A 369 20.51 24.54 38.99
C VAL A 369 19.68 24.08 40.21
N CYS A 370 19.59 22.77 40.42
CA CYS A 370 19.06 22.20 41.64
C CYS A 370 20.16 22.17 42.70
N ASP A 371 19.91 22.85 43.81
CA ASP A 371 20.68 22.74 45.06
C ASP A 371 20.72 21.28 45.53
N THR A 372 21.94 20.78 45.77
CA THR A 372 22.15 19.55 46.54
C THR A 372 22.49 19.93 47.97
N GLY A 373 21.66 19.44 48.89
CA GLY A 373 21.74 19.72 50.30
C GLY A 373 23.01 19.21 50.96
N SER A 374 23.43 20.01 51.94
CA SER A 374 24.51 19.89 52.90
C SER A 374 24.58 18.53 53.61
N LEU A 375 25.78 17.93 53.67
CA LEU A 375 26.14 16.88 54.62
C LEU A 375 26.95 17.51 55.77
N PRO A 376 26.66 17.20 57.04
CA PRO A 376 27.43 17.73 58.16
C PRO A 376 28.71 16.91 58.41
N SER A 377 29.77 17.65 58.73
CA SER A 377 31.05 17.19 59.23
C SER A 377 30.91 16.51 60.61
N ILE A 378 31.52 15.34 60.78
CA ILE A 378 31.88 14.81 62.10
C ILE A 378 33.36 14.43 62.12
N SER A 379 34.00 14.83 63.21
CA SER A 379 35.41 14.97 63.49
C SER A 379 36.14 13.67 63.85
N ARG A 380 37.44 13.69 63.53
CA ARG A 380 38.58 13.01 64.19
C ARG A 380 38.29 12.39 65.57
N ARG A 381 38.59 11.09 65.71
CA ARG A 381 39.69 10.55 66.51
C ARG A 381 40.00 9.12 66.08
#